data_AF-A0A7X3XC49-F1
#
_entry.id   AF-A0A7X3XC49-F1
#
_cell.length_a   1.000
_cell.length_b   1.000
_cell.length_c   1.000
_cell.angle_alpha   90.00
_cell.angle_beta   90.00
_cell.angle_gamma   90.00
#
_symmetry.space_group_name_H-M   'P 1'
#
loop_
_entity.id
_entity.type
_entity.pdbx_description
1 polymer ?
#
loop_
_entity_poly.entity_id
_entity_poly.type
_entity_poly.pdbx_seq_one_letter_code
_entity_poly.pdbx_strand_id
1 'polypeptide(L)' 'YIRLVPGLPASERAASLLIPDRGAAFRAAPGVASPADMVLIAGKGHEDYQIIGTTRHRFDDREVVRELLAGLPDGK' A
#
# COMPACT_ATOMS: atom_id res chain seq x y z
N TYR A 1 9.85 11.16 3.14
CA TYR A 1 8.89 12.27 2.98
C TYR A 1 7.87 11.88 1.93
N ILE A 2 6.71 11.38 2.35
CA ILE A 2 5.57 11.21 1.44
C ILE A 2 4.87 12.56 1.38
N ARG A 3 5.06 13.25 0.25
CA ARG A 3 4.36 14.48 -0.08
C ARG A 3 2.98 14.08 -0.61
N LEU A 4 1.95 14.74 -0.09
CA LEU A 4 0.55 14.67 -0.48
C LEU A 4 0.34 14.38 -1.97
N VAL A 5 -0.61 13.48 -2.24
CA VAL A 5 -1.10 13.10 -3.56
C VAL A 5 -1.51 14.35 -4.36
N PRO A 6 -0.73 14.78 -5.36
CA PRO A 6 -1.23 15.71 -6.36
C PRO A 6 -2.28 14.93 -7.16
N GLY A 7 -3.57 15.30 -7.04
CA GLY A 7 -4.63 14.67 -7.82
C GLY A 7 -5.94 14.38 -7.06
N LEU A 8 -5.89 14.26 -5.72
CA LEU A 8 -7.12 14.05 -4.94
C LEU A 8 -7.78 15.39 -4.56
N PRO A 9 -9.10 15.58 -4.76
CA PRO A 9 -9.87 16.70 -4.24
C PRO A 9 -9.75 16.84 -2.71
N ALA A 10 -9.98 18.06 -2.18
CA ALA A 10 -9.88 18.32 -0.74
C ALA A 10 -10.82 17.44 0.10
N SER A 11 -12.02 17.17 -0.41
CA SER A 11 -13.00 16.27 0.21
C SER A 11 -12.47 14.83 0.34
N GLU A 12 -11.77 14.35 -0.68
CA GLU A 12 -11.23 12.99 -0.70
C GLU A 12 -9.97 12.85 0.17
N ARG A 13 -9.19 13.94 0.30
CA ARG A 13 -8.06 13.96 1.24
C ARG A 13 -8.50 13.77 2.68
N ALA A 14 -9.63 14.37 3.08
CA ALA A 14 -10.17 14.21 4.43
C ALA A 14 -10.63 12.76 4.72
N ALA A 15 -11.03 12.02 3.68
CA ALA A 15 -11.42 10.61 3.78
C ALA A 15 -10.26 9.63 3.55
N SER A 16 -9.03 10.11 3.35
CA SER A 16 -7.86 9.28 3.06
C SER A 16 -7.06 8.95 4.32
N LEU A 17 -6.53 7.73 4.37
CA LEU A 17 -5.58 7.31 5.41
C LEU A 17 -4.15 7.45 4.90
N LEU A 18 -3.35 8.32 5.53
CA LEU A 18 -1.94 8.53 5.18
C LEU A 18 -1.03 7.70 6.08
N ILE A 19 -0.38 6.68 5.51
CA ILE A 19 0.63 5.86 6.20
C ILE A 19 1.98 6.05 5.49
N PRO A 20 2.95 6.75 6.10
CA PRO A 20 4.25 7.03 5.47
C PRO A 20 5.11 5.79 5.21
N ASP A 21 4.98 4.76 6.04
CA ASP A 21 5.70 3.50 5.87
C ASP A 21 4.96 2.61 4.86
N ARG A 22 5.66 2.23 3.79
CA ARG A 22 5.07 1.48 2.68
C ARG A 22 4.58 0.11 3.14
N GLY A 23 5.36 -0.61 3.95
CA GLY A 23 4.98 -1.92 4.49
C GLY A 23 3.76 -1.84 5.42
N ALA A 24 3.70 -0.83 6.27
CA ALA A 24 2.57 -0.59 7.16
C ALA A 24 1.29 -0.25 6.39
N ALA A 25 1.39 0.48 5.28
CA ALA A 25 0.24 0.76 4.42
C ALA A 25 -0.38 -0.54 3.86
N PHE A 26 0.45 -1.49 3.42
CA PHE A 26 -0.03 -2.80 2.98
C PHE A 26 -0.70 -3.59 4.10
N ARG A 27 -0.11 -3.61 5.30
CA ARG A 27 -0.69 -4.30 6.47
C ARG A 27 -2.00 -3.68 6.95
N ALA A 28 -2.21 -2.39 6.73
CA ALA A 28 -3.46 -1.72 7.09
C ALA A 28 -4.61 -2.05 6.12
N ALA A 29 -4.31 -2.38 4.85
CA ALA A 29 -5.31 -2.55 3.80
C ALA A 29 -6.43 -3.56 4.14
N PRO A 30 -6.17 -4.75 4.70
CA PRO A 30 -7.23 -5.70 5.06
C PRO A 30 -8.15 -5.20 6.19
N GLY A 31 -7.69 -4.27 7.02
CA GLY A 31 -8.50 -3.69 8.09
C GLY A 31 -9.46 -2.59 7.61
N VAL A 32 -9.27 -2.07 6.40
CA VAL A 32 -10.10 -1.03 5.79
C VAL A 32 -10.98 -1.56 4.65
N ALA A 33 -10.58 -2.65 4.00
CA ALA A 33 -11.33 -3.28 2.92
C ALA A 33 -12.29 -4.36 3.45
N SER A 34 -13.49 -4.42 2.89
CA SER A 34 -14.43 -5.53 3.09
C SER A 34 -14.04 -6.73 2.21
N PRO A 35 -14.48 -7.96 2.52
CA PRO A 35 -14.14 -9.16 1.74
C PRO A 35 -14.50 -9.10 0.24
N ALA A 36 -15.49 -8.27 -0.13
CA ALA A 36 -15.90 -8.09 -1.52
C ALA A 36 -15.20 -6.93 -2.25
N ASP A 37 -14.35 -6.17 -1.55
CA ASP A 37 -13.68 -5.00 -2.10
C ASP A 37 -12.43 -5.39 -2.89
N MET A 38 -12.11 -4.59 -3.89
CA MET A 38 -10.85 -4.69 -4.63
C MET A 38 -9.86 -3.65 -4.12
N VAL A 39 -8.63 -4.09 -3.80
CA VAL A 39 -7.53 -3.21 -3.44
C VAL A 39 -6.59 -3.04 -4.63
N LEU A 40 -6.39 -1.80 -5.08
CA LEU A 40 -5.43 -1.45 -6.13
C LEU A 40 -4.15 -0.86 -5.52
N ILE A 41 -3.01 -1.42 -5.90
CA ILE A 41 -1.69 -0.92 -5.53
C ILE A 41 -1.07 -0.24 -6.76
N ALA A 42 -0.83 1.06 -6.68
CA ALA A 42 -0.38 1.86 -7.82
C ALA A 42 0.98 2.55 -7.58
N GLY A 43 1.65 2.91 -8.67
CA GLY A 43 2.82 3.81 -8.69
C GLY A 43 4.18 3.15 -8.96
N LYS A 44 4.48 2.01 -8.34
CA LYS A 44 5.81 1.37 -8.43
C LYS A 44 5.96 0.40 -9.61
N GLY A 45 4.87 -0.22 -10.07
CA GLY A 45 4.91 -1.16 -11.18
C GLY A 45 5.72 -2.43 -10.85
N HIS A 46 6.66 -2.80 -11.74
CA HIS A 46 7.46 -4.03 -11.62
C HIS A 46 8.77 -3.87 -10.82
N GLU A 47 9.01 -2.69 -10.24
CA GLU A 47 10.21 -2.42 -9.45
C GLU A 47 10.22 -3.22 -8.15
N ASP A 48 11.41 -3.56 -7.69
CA ASP A 48 11.65 -4.49 -6.58
C ASP A 48 12.56 -3.89 -5.49
N TYR A 49 12.71 -2.56 -5.52
CA TYR A 49 13.42 -1.75 -4.53
C TYR A 49 12.64 -0.47 -4.20
N GLN A 50 12.88 0.11 -3.03
CA GLN A 50 12.44 1.45 -2.68
C GLN A 50 13.65 2.35 -2.39
N ILE A 51 13.55 3.62 -2.74
CA ILE A 51 14.60 4.60 -2.45
C ILE A 51 14.21 5.39 -1.20
N ILE A 52 15.06 5.36 -0.19
CA ILE A 52 14.92 6.18 1.03
C ILE A 52 16.16 7.09 1.10
N GLY A 53 15.94 8.40 0.96
CA GLY A 53 17.03 9.35 0.76
C GLY A 53 17.75 9.05 -0.55
N THR A 54 19.02 8.62 -0.45
CA THR A 54 19.86 8.22 -1.58
C THR A 54 20.10 6.71 -1.65
N THR A 55 19.56 5.95 -0.71
CA THR A 55 19.83 4.51 -0.59
C THR A 55 18.70 3.68 -1.19
N ARG A 56 19.06 2.65 -1.96
CA ARG A 56 18.12 1.63 -2.46
C ARG A 56 17.99 0.50 -1.43
N HIS A 57 16.77 0.24 -1.01
CA HIS A 57 16.42 -0.86 -0.12
C HIS A 57 15.60 -1.89 -0.89
N ARG A 58 15.88 -3.18 -0.72
CA ARG A 58 15.05 -4.25 -1.27
C ARG A 58 13.61 -4.09 -0.78
N PHE A 59 12.66 -4.03 -1.70
CA PHE A 59 11.23 -3.96 -1.40
C PHE A 59 10.44 -4.28 -2.66
N ASP A 60 9.80 -5.44 -2.73
CA ASP A 60 8.89 -5.81 -3.82
C ASP A 60 7.44 -5.84 -3.30
N ASP A 61 6.58 -4.98 -3.86
CA ASP A 61 5.17 -4.89 -3.47
C ASP A 61 4.47 -6.26 -3.65
N ARG A 62 4.88 -7.06 -4.65
CA ARG A 62 4.29 -8.38 -4.93
C ARG A 62 4.65 -9.41 -3.87
N GLU A 63 5.87 -9.37 -3.34
CA GLU A 63 6.28 -10.27 -2.23
C GLU A 63 5.44 -9.97 -0.99
N VAL A 64 5.35 -8.70 -0.61
CA VAL A 64 4.58 -8.25 0.56
C VAL A 64 3.09 -8.61 0.44
N VAL A 65 2.50 -8.45 -0.75
CA VAL A 65 1.09 -8.81 -0.99
C VAL A 65 0.87 -10.32 -0.88
N ARG A 66 1.76 -11.15 -1.43
CA ARG A 66 1.64 -12.61 -1.32
C ARG A 66 1.70 -13.06 0.15
N GLU A 67 2.61 -12.49 0.93
CA GLU A 67 2.72 -12.77 2.36
C GLU A 67 1.44 -12.38 3.11
N LEU A 68 0.85 -11.23 2.79
CA LEU A 68 -0.41 -10.80 3.38
C LEU A 68 -1.56 -11.73 3.04
N LEU A 69 -1.71 -12.09 1.76
CA LEU A 69 -2.78 -12.98 1.31
C LEU A 69 -2.66 -14.38 1.92
N ALA A 70 -1.44 -14.90 2.09
CA ALA A 70 -1.21 -16.19 2.74
C ALA A 70 -1.61 -16.20 4.23
N GLY A 71 -1.62 -15.04 4.88
CA GLY A 71 -2.06 -14.88 6.27
C GLY A 71 -3.56 -14.60 6.43
N LEU A 72 -4.29 -14.36 5.35
CA LEU A 72 -5.73 -14.16 5.41
C LEU A 72 -6.46 -15.51 5.45
N PRO A 73 -7.53 -15.62 6.26
CA PRO A 73 -8.35 -16.81 6.25
C PRO A 73 -9.01 -16.99 4.88
N ASP A 74 -9.14 -18.23 4.43
CA ASP A 74 -9.88 -18.56 3.20
C ASP A 74 -11.30 -17.98 3.31
N GLY A 75 -11.68 -17.15 2.33
CA GLY A 75 -13.00 -16.55 2.26
C GLY A 75 -14.07 -17.64 2.16
N LYS A 76 -14.82 -17.85 3.24
CA LYS A 76 -15.99 -18.71 3.30
C LYS A 76 -17.27 -17.88 3.34
#